data_AF-A0A523XMD7-F1
#
_entry.id   AF-A0A523XMD7-F1
#
_cell.length_a   1.000
_cell.length_b   1.000
_cell.length_c   1.000
_cell.angle_alpha   90.00
_cell.angle_beta   90.00
_cell.angle_gamma   90.00
#
_symmetry.space_group_name_H-M   'P 1'
#
loop_
_entity.id
_entity.type
_entity.pdbx_description
1 polymer ?
#
loop_
_entity_poly.entity_id
_entity_poly.type
_entity_poly.pdbx_seq_one_letter_code
_entity_poly.pdbx_strand_id
1 'polypeptide(L)'
;MTPPLVALPVAGFMLVLSHKRANKFLTEVGWDTVFFLVGIFGLVVALNITGLVDDLGYWIQAVVGNDAAFATVFMVWIPALLSSFLDNLPVSVLLAPIASSPELLAVSPVLPLALIFAVNIGGYLTPLGAPANIVTMSFAEKEGDHISFLEFAKMGTILALIHLAIGSGWLLLVNFLIGG
;
A
#
# COMPACT_ATOMS: atom_id res chain seq x y z
N MET A 1 -4.59 21.28 8.51
CA MET A 1 -3.82 21.71 7.31
C MET A 1 -3.18 20.48 6.73
N THR A 2 -3.36 20.19 5.44
CA THR A 2 -2.78 18.98 4.83
C THR A 2 -1.27 19.14 4.65
N PRO A 3 -0.43 18.11 4.85
CA PRO A 3 1.02 18.21 4.70
C PRO A 3 1.50 18.86 3.38
N PRO A 4 0.87 18.61 2.20
CA PRO A 4 1.25 19.26 0.95
C PRO A 4 1.07 20.78 0.96
N LEU A 5 0.08 21.28 1.70
CA LEU A 5 -0.23 22.71 1.78
C LEU A 5 0.87 23.51 2.48
N VAL A 6 1.63 22.88 3.38
CA VAL A 6 2.80 23.49 4.02
C VAL A 6 4.06 23.26 3.20
N ALA A 7 4.21 22.07 2.62
CA ALA A 7 5.40 21.71 1.86
C ALA A 7 5.58 22.55 0.59
N LEU A 8 4.52 22.77 -0.19
CA LEU A 8 4.61 23.49 -1.47
C LEU A 8 5.01 24.96 -1.33
N PRO A 9 4.41 25.76 -0.41
CA PRO A 9 4.84 27.14 -0.19
C PRO A 9 6.26 27.23 0.37
N VAL A 10 6.64 26.35 1.29
CA VAL A 10 8.00 26.33 1.86
C VAL A 10 9.02 25.99 0.79
N ALA A 11 8.78 24.93 0.00
CA ALA A 11 9.65 24.56 -1.11
C ALA A 11 9.72 25.67 -2.17
N GLY A 12 8.58 26.28 -2.53
CA GLY A 12 8.52 27.40 -3.46
C GLY A 12 9.32 28.61 -2.97
N PHE A 13 9.17 28.99 -1.70
CA PHE A 13 9.92 30.07 -1.09
C PHE A 13 11.44 29.78 -1.06
N MET A 14 11.82 28.55 -0.68
CA MET A 14 13.22 28.13 -0.69
C MET A 14 13.82 28.10 -2.10
N LEU A 15 13.04 27.73 -3.13
CA LEU A 15 13.47 27.76 -4.53
C LEU A 15 13.72 29.20 -5.02
N VAL A 16 12.84 30.15 -4.67
CA VAL A 16 13.01 31.57 -4.99
C VAL A 16 14.30 32.13 -4.38
N LEU A 17 14.57 31.83 -3.09
CA LEU A 17 15.81 32.24 -2.42
C LEU A 17 17.06 31.58 -3.04
N SER A 18 16.92 30.35 -3.55
CA SER A 18 18.05 29.57 -4.06
C SER A 18 18.47 29.97 -5.48
N HIS A 19 17.68 30.76 -6.20
CA HIS A 19 17.88 31.38 -7.53
C HIS A 19 18.79 30.61 -8.51
N LYS A 20 20.11 30.61 -8.30
CA LYS A 20 21.10 29.91 -9.15
C LYS A 20 21.08 28.37 -9.02
N ARG A 21 20.59 27.84 -7.89
CA ARG A 21 20.52 26.40 -7.59
C ARG A 21 19.12 25.80 -7.78
N ALA A 22 18.10 26.62 -8.04
CA ALA A 22 16.73 26.17 -8.18
C ALA A 22 16.60 25.05 -9.24
N ASN A 23 17.27 25.20 -10.38
CA ASN A 23 17.24 24.20 -11.45
C ASN A 23 17.84 22.86 -11.00
N LYS A 24 18.93 22.90 -10.21
CA LYS A 24 19.55 21.71 -9.64
C LYS A 24 18.60 20.98 -8.67
N PHE A 25 17.93 21.73 -7.80
CA PHE A 25 16.97 21.14 -6.87
C PHE A 25 15.74 20.56 -7.56
N LEU A 26 15.25 21.21 -8.62
CA LEU A 26 14.14 20.68 -9.42
C LEU A 26 14.53 19.39 -10.15
N THR A 27 15.77 19.24 -10.59
CA THR A 27 16.25 17.98 -11.18
C THR A 27 16.46 16.85 -10.17
N GLU A 28 16.59 17.17 -8.88
CA GLU A 28 16.69 16.18 -7.79
C GLU A 28 15.31 15.70 -7.30
N VAL A 29 14.22 16.32 -7.75
CA VAL A 29 12.86 15.84 -7.46
C VAL A 29 12.64 14.51 -8.17
N GLY A 30 12.06 13.54 -7.46
CA GLY A 30 11.65 12.24 -8.00
C GLY A 30 10.42 12.35 -8.92
N TRP A 31 10.57 12.99 -10.08
CA TRP A 31 9.49 13.20 -11.04
C TRP A 31 8.83 11.90 -11.49
N ASP A 32 9.60 10.82 -11.60
CA ASP A 32 9.08 9.49 -11.94
C ASP A 32 8.00 9.04 -10.96
N THR A 33 8.23 9.24 -9.65
CA THR A 33 7.24 8.93 -8.60
C THR A 33 6.00 9.80 -8.72
N VAL A 34 6.16 11.10 -9.00
CA VAL A 34 5.03 12.03 -9.17
C VAL A 34 4.14 11.59 -10.34
N PHE A 35 4.73 11.34 -11.50
CA PHE A 35 3.97 10.92 -12.69
C PHE A 35 3.36 9.53 -12.52
N PHE A 36 4.05 8.61 -11.85
CA PHE A 36 3.50 7.31 -11.49
C PHE A 36 2.24 7.44 -10.61
N LEU A 37 2.27 8.27 -9.56
CA LEU A 37 1.11 8.51 -8.70
C LEU A 37 -0.05 9.16 -9.44
N VAL A 38 0.23 10.15 -10.30
CA VAL A 38 -0.81 10.75 -11.17
C VAL A 38 -1.44 9.68 -12.07
N GLY A 39 -0.61 8.81 -12.67
CA GLY A 39 -1.06 7.71 -13.52
C GLY A 39 -1.93 6.71 -12.78
N ILE A 40 -1.52 6.25 -11.60
CA ILE A 40 -2.30 5.27 -10.81
C ILE A 40 -3.58 5.88 -10.27
N PHE A 41 -3.57 7.09 -9.75
CA PHE A 41 -4.79 7.73 -9.27
C PHE A 41 -5.77 8.01 -10.42
N GLY A 42 -5.25 8.44 -11.57
CA GLY A 42 -6.04 8.57 -12.80
C GLY A 42 -6.63 7.22 -13.25
N LEU A 43 -5.84 6.15 -13.21
CA LEU A 43 -6.29 4.79 -13.52
C LEU A 43 -7.40 4.33 -12.58
N VAL A 44 -7.23 4.49 -11.26
CA VAL A 44 -8.25 4.08 -10.27
C VAL A 44 -9.56 4.83 -10.50
N VAL A 45 -9.49 6.14 -10.77
CA VAL A 45 -10.68 6.93 -11.13
C VAL A 45 -11.31 6.43 -12.43
N ALA A 46 -10.50 6.13 -13.46
CA ALA A 46 -11.01 5.59 -14.71
C ALA A 46 -11.69 4.23 -14.51
N LEU A 47 -11.08 3.31 -13.75
CA LEU A 47 -11.65 2.01 -13.42
C LEU A 47 -13.00 2.15 -12.71
N ASN A 48 -13.09 3.10 -11.78
CA ASN A 48 -14.33 3.41 -11.08
C ASN A 48 -15.41 3.96 -12.04
N ILE A 49 -15.05 4.86 -12.95
CA ILE A 49 -15.99 5.40 -13.96
C ILE A 49 -16.47 4.30 -14.93
N THR A 50 -15.61 3.35 -15.27
CA THR A 50 -15.95 2.24 -16.17
C THR A 50 -16.82 1.15 -15.52
N GLY A 51 -17.02 1.18 -14.20
CA GLY A 51 -17.74 0.13 -13.46
C GLY A 51 -16.91 -1.13 -13.17
N LEU A 52 -15.63 -1.19 -13.59
CA LEU A 52 -14.79 -2.36 -13.36
C LEU A 52 -14.56 -2.63 -11.87
N VAL A 53 -14.55 -1.57 -11.05
CA VAL A 53 -14.44 -1.70 -9.59
C VAL A 53 -15.63 -2.48 -9.01
N ASP A 54 -16.84 -2.18 -9.48
CA ASP A 54 -18.06 -2.86 -9.04
C ASP A 54 -18.05 -4.32 -9.50
N ASP A 55 -17.68 -4.55 -10.77
CA ASP A 55 -17.51 -5.90 -11.32
C ASP A 55 -16.51 -6.74 -10.50
N LEU A 56 -15.35 -6.16 -10.14
CA LEU A 56 -14.36 -6.82 -9.30
C LEU A 56 -14.89 -7.09 -7.89
N GLY A 57 -15.67 -6.16 -7.32
CA GLY A 57 -16.38 -6.35 -6.06
C GLY A 57 -17.31 -7.57 -6.11
N TYR A 58 -18.15 -7.69 -7.15
CA TYR A 58 -19.02 -8.83 -7.36
C TYR A 58 -18.25 -10.14 -7.56
N TRP A 59 -17.15 -10.11 -8.32
CA TRP A 59 -16.28 -11.28 -8.51
C TRP A 59 -15.67 -11.74 -7.19
N ILE A 60 -15.15 -10.82 -6.39
CA ILE A 60 -14.59 -11.16 -5.08
C ILE A 60 -15.71 -11.70 -4.18
N GLN A 61 -16.86 -11.05 -4.11
CA GLN A 61 -18.02 -11.54 -3.35
C GLN A 61 -18.45 -12.95 -3.80
N ALA A 62 -18.41 -13.26 -5.09
CA ALA A 62 -18.71 -14.60 -5.59
C ALA A 62 -17.67 -15.65 -5.15
N VAL A 63 -16.40 -15.25 -5.00
CA VAL A 63 -15.31 -16.11 -4.52
C VAL A 63 -15.39 -16.33 -3.01
N VAL A 64 -15.54 -15.27 -2.21
CA VAL A 64 -15.59 -15.38 -0.74
C VAL A 64 -16.98 -15.73 -0.19
N GLY A 65 -18.03 -15.54 -0.99
CA GLY A 65 -19.41 -15.81 -0.60
C GLY A 65 -19.83 -14.97 0.60
N ASN A 66 -20.59 -15.59 1.51
CA ASN A 66 -21.03 -14.98 2.77
C ASN A 66 -20.12 -15.35 3.96
N ASP A 67 -18.94 -15.92 3.70
CA ASP A 67 -18.00 -16.27 4.76
C ASP A 67 -17.14 -15.06 5.12
N ALA A 68 -17.56 -14.38 6.19
CA ALA A 68 -16.88 -13.20 6.71
C ALA A 68 -15.43 -13.48 7.13
N ALA A 69 -15.13 -14.69 7.62
CA ALA A 69 -13.78 -15.08 8.00
C ALA A 69 -12.90 -15.26 6.76
N PHE A 70 -13.40 -15.98 5.76
CA PHE A 70 -12.68 -16.17 4.50
C PHE A 70 -12.48 -14.84 3.77
N ALA A 71 -13.48 -13.95 3.73
CA ALA A 71 -13.37 -12.61 3.17
C ALA A 71 -12.26 -11.79 3.85
N THR A 72 -12.20 -11.84 5.18
CA THR A 72 -11.17 -11.14 5.96
C THR A 72 -9.78 -11.68 5.66
N VAL A 73 -9.59 -13.00 5.65
CA VAL A 73 -8.30 -13.63 5.33
C VAL A 73 -7.88 -13.33 3.89
N PHE A 74 -8.81 -13.42 2.93
CA PHE A 74 -8.55 -13.07 1.54
C PHE A 74 -8.04 -11.63 1.40
N MET A 75 -8.70 -10.68 2.08
CA MET A 75 -8.33 -9.27 2.09
C MET A 75 -7.04 -8.98 2.87
N VAL A 76 -6.59 -9.88 3.74
CA VAL A 76 -5.27 -9.77 4.38
C VAL A 76 -4.16 -10.26 3.45
N TRP A 77 -4.32 -11.43 2.84
CA TRP A 77 -3.21 -12.10 2.17
C TRP A 77 -2.99 -11.63 0.73
N ILE A 78 -4.06 -11.43 -0.04
CA ILE A 78 -3.92 -11.02 -1.44
C ILE A 78 -3.31 -9.62 -1.56
N PRO A 79 -3.79 -8.59 -0.84
CA PRO A 79 -3.19 -7.26 -0.92
C PRO A 79 -1.77 -7.21 -0.35
N ALA A 80 -1.47 -8.01 0.67
CA ALA A 80 -0.11 -8.11 1.20
C ALA A 80 0.86 -8.67 0.16
N LEU A 81 0.46 -9.71 -0.58
CA LEU A 81 1.27 -10.26 -1.67
C LEU A 81 1.42 -9.26 -2.83
N LEU A 82 0.38 -8.53 -3.20
CA LEU A 82 0.48 -7.48 -4.23
C LEU A 82 1.44 -6.37 -3.80
N SER A 83 1.34 -5.94 -2.54
CA SER A 83 2.21 -4.92 -1.96
C SER A 83 3.64 -5.40 -1.70
N SER A 84 3.92 -6.69 -1.92
CA SER A 84 5.30 -7.20 -1.90
C SER A 84 6.09 -6.79 -3.13
N PHE A 85 5.42 -6.49 -4.24
CA PHE A 85 6.04 -6.08 -5.51
C PHE A 85 5.79 -4.61 -5.84
N LEU A 86 4.70 -4.05 -5.32
CA LEU A 86 4.29 -2.67 -5.53
C LEU A 86 4.28 -1.91 -4.20
N ASP A 87 4.51 -0.61 -4.27
CA ASP A 87 4.40 0.24 -3.10
C ASP A 87 2.99 0.17 -2.48
N ASN A 88 2.92 0.27 -1.16
CA ASN A 88 1.69 0.10 -0.39
C ASN A 88 0.60 1.13 -0.77
N LEU A 89 1.03 2.33 -1.18
CA LEU A 89 0.15 3.44 -1.55
C LEU A 89 -0.69 3.11 -2.81
N PRO A 90 -0.09 2.77 -3.97
CA PRO A 90 -0.81 2.27 -5.14
C PRO A 90 -1.81 1.15 -4.87
N VAL A 91 -1.38 0.10 -4.16
CA VAL A 91 -2.19 -1.09 -3.89
C VAL A 91 -3.40 -0.73 -3.02
N SER A 92 -3.16 0.11 -2.00
CA SER A 92 -4.23 0.63 -1.14
C SER A 92 -5.27 1.42 -1.92
N VAL A 93 -4.84 2.36 -2.76
CA VAL A 93 -5.77 3.21 -3.53
C VAL A 93 -6.57 2.40 -4.54
N LEU A 94 -5.97 1.39 -5.18
CA LEU A 94 -6.65 0.52 -6.13
C LEU A 94 -7.72 -0.35 -5.46
N LEU A 95 -7.43 -0.92 -4.30
CA LEU A 95 -8.30 -1.88 -3.63
C LEU A 95 -9.26 -1.24 -2.63
N ALA A 96 -9.02 -0.01 -2.19
CA ALA A 96 -9.87 0.69 -1.22
C ALA A 96 -11.35 0.79 -1.65
N PRO A 97 -11.68 1.13 -2.92
CA PRO A 97 -13.06 1.13 -3.38
C PRO A 97 -13.72 -0.25 -3.29
N ILE A 98 -12.97 -1.32 -3.59
CA ILE A 98 -13.45 -2.69 -3.52
C ILE A 98 -13.68 -3.10 -2.06
N ALA A 99 -12.69 -2.91 -1.19
CA ALA A 99 -12.80 -3.25 0.23
C ALA A 99 -13.89 -2.47 0.98
N SER A 100 -14.29 -1.32 0.43
CA SER A 100 -15.35 -0.45 0.97
C SER A 100 -16.67 -0.55 0.18
N SER A 101 -16.77 -1.48 -0.77
CA SER A 101 -17.99 -1.71 -1.53
C SER A 101 -19.12 -2.19 -0.59
N PRO A 102 -20.36 -1.71 -0.76
CA PRO A 102 -21.50 -2.14 0.05
C PRO A 102 -21.66 -3.66 0.09
N GLU A 103 -21.40 -4.34 -1.02
CA GLU A 103 -21.49 -5.79 -1.18
C GLU A 103 -20.53 -6.54 -0.26
N LEU A 104 -19.27 -6.11 -0.21
CA LEU A 104 -18.26 -6.75 0.63
C LEU A 104 -18.37 -6.31 2.09
N LEU A 105 -18.76 -5.07 2.36
CA LEU A 105 -19.03 -4.60 3.72
C LEU A 105 -20.20 -5.33 4.37
N ALA A 106 -21.19 -5.76 3.58
CA ALA A 106 -22.28 -6.61 4.06
C ALA A 106 -21.79 -8.01 4.48
N VAL A 107 -20.69 -8.50 3.90
CA VAL A 107 -20.05 -9.77 4.29
C VAL A 107 -19.18 -9.58 5.53
N SER A 108 -18.35 -8.54 5.55
CA SER A 108 -17.46 -8.23 6.67
C SER A 108 -17.18 -6.72 6.75
N PRO A 109 -17.53 -6.04 7.86
CA PRO A 109 -17.27 -4.61 8.00
C PRO A 109 -15.78 -4.29 8.25
N VAL A 110 -14.95 -5.30 8.54
CA VAL A 110 -13.53 -5.10 8.86
C VAL A 110 -12.63 -5.07 7.62
N LEU A 111 -13.17 -5.29 6.41
CA LEU A 111 -12.36 -5.41 5.19
C LEU A 111 -11.50 -4.18 4.87
N PRO A 112 -11.96 -2.91 5.06
CA PRO A 112 -11.08 -1.76 4.89
C PRO A 112 -9.89 -1.77 5.87
N LEU A 113 -10.13 -2.20 7.12
CA LEU A 113 -9.06 -2.34 8.12
C LEU A 113 -8.09 -3.47 7.74
N ALA A 114 -8.62 -4.59 7.26
CA ALA A 114 -7.83 -5.71 6.76
C ALA A 114 -6.93 -5.30 5.60
N LEU A 115 -7.45 -4.52 4.64
CA LEU A 115 -6.67 -3.99 3.53
C LEU A 115 -5.54 -3.07 4.01
N ILE A 116 -5.83 -2.11 4.89
CA ILE A 116 -4.82 -1.20 5.44
C ILE A 116 -3.72 -1.99 6.15
N PHE A 117 -4.09 -2.97 6.96
CA PHE A 117 -3.14 -3.85 7.61
C PHE A 117 -2.28 -4.63 6.59
N ALA A 118 -2.93 -5.24 5.59
CA ALA A 118 -2.29 -6.06 4.57
C ALA A 118 -1.21 -5.31 3.79
N VAL A 119 -1.53 -4.12 3.25
CA VAL A 119 -0.58 -3.37 2.41
C VAL A 119 0.62 -2.86 3.20
N ASN A 120 0.45 -2.58 4.49
CA ASN A 120 1.57 -2.14 5.33
C ASN A 120 2.53 -3.28 5.68
N ILE A 121 2.01 -4.49 5.94
CA ILE A 121 2.86 -5.66 6.21
C ILE A 121 3.43 -6.27 4.92
N GLY A 122 2.68 -6.21 3.83
CA GLY A 122 3.10 -6.71 2.51
C GLY A 122 4.40 -6.08 2.01
N GLY A 123 4.59 -4.79 2.28
CA GLY A 123 5.82 -4.07 1.96
C GLY A 123 7.10 -4.61 2.62
N TYR A 124 6.99 -5.51 3.62
CA TYR A 124 8.15 -6.16 4.25
C TYR A 124 8.62 -7.41 3.51
N LEU A 125 7.77 -8.02 2.68
CA LEU A 125 8.06 -9.31 2.05
C LEU A 125 9.25 -9.24 1.10
N THR A 126 9.41 -8.13 0.38
CA THR A 126 10.56 -7.92 -0.50
C THR A 126 11.11 -6.49 -0.39
N PRO A 127 12.38 -6.27 -0.78
CA PRO A 127 12.93 -4.92 -0.89
C PRO A 127 12.15 -4.01 -1.84
N LEU A 128 11.42 -4.55 -2.83
CA LEU A 128 10.68 -3.78 -3.82
C LEU A 128 9.35 -3.23 -3.29
N GLY A 129 8.82 -3.84 -2.23
CA GLY A 129 7.49 -3.51 -1.69
C GLY A 129 7.40 -2.10 -1.09
N ALA A 130 8.53 -1.44 -0.80
CA ALA A 130 8.56 -0.04 -0.40
C ALA A 130 9.88 0.62 -0.83
N PRO A 131 9.86 1.86 -1.36
CA PRO A 131 11.07 2.60 -1.70
C PRO A 131 12.03 2.77 -0.52
N ALA A 132 11.50 2.88 0.70
CA ALA A 132 12.28 2.99 1.92
C ALA A 132 13.22 1.79 2.12
N ASN A 133 12.79 0.56 1.77
CA ASN A 133 13.61 -0.64 1.91
C ASN A 133 14.84 -0.57 1.00
N ILE A 134 14.66 -0.18 -0.26
CA ILE A 134 15.75 -0.01 -1.24
C ILE A 134 16.73 1.06 -0.76
N VAL A 135 16.20 2.18 -0.24
CA VAL A 135 17.01 3.26 0.32
C VAL A 135 17.84 2.75 1.50
N THR A 136 17.24 2.02 2.44
CA THR A 136 17.95 1.43 3.58
C THR A 136 19.06 0.48 3.13
N MET A 137 18.80 -0.43 2.20
CA MET A 137 19.85 -1.31 1.65
C MET A 137 20.96 -0.51 0.96
N SER A 138 20.61 0.56 0.25
CA SER A 138 21.57 1.44 -0.42
C SER A 138 22.45 2.24 0.58
N PHE A 139 21.92 2.54 1.77
CA PHE A 139 22.70 3.15 2.85
C PHE A 139 23.64 2.14 3.51
N ALA A 140 23.15 0.93 3.81
CA ALA A 140 23.97 -0.15 4.37
C ALA A 140 25.17 -0.48 3.46
N GLU A 141 24.93 -0.55 2.14
CA GLU A 141 25.99 -0.74 1.14
C GLU A 141 27.11 0.31 1.24
N LYS A 142 26.75 1.57 1.48
CA LYS A 142 27.71 2.68 1.59
C LYS A 142 28.53 2.62 2.88
N GLU A 143 28.00 2.01 3.93
CA GLU A 143 28.69 1.79 5.20
C GLU A 143 29.54 0.50 5.21
N GLY A 144 29.50 -0.27 4.12
CA GLY A 144 30.24 -1.52 3.97
C GLY A 144 29.50 -2.76 4.45
N ASP A 145 28.20 -2.64 4.75
CA ASP A 145 27.34 -3.75 5.18
C ASP A 145 26.37 -4.13 4.05
N HIS A 146 26.81 -5.04 3.17
CA HIS A 146 26.03 -5.45 2.00
C HIS A 146 24.86 -6.35 2.40
N ILE A 147 23.63 -5.85 2.26
CA ILE A 147 22.41 -6.64 2.43
C ILE A 147 21.95 -7.11 1.06
N SER A 148 22.04 -8.41 0.81
CA SER A 148 21.54 -8.99 -0.44
C SER A 148 20.00 -9.01 -0.48
N PHE A 149 19.43 -9.00 -1.69
CA PHE A 149 17.97 -9.10 -1.88
C PHE A 149 17.38 -10.31 -1.14
N LEU A 150 18.05 -11.47 -1.23
CA LEU A 150 17.57 -12.71 -0.63
C LEU A 150 17.65 -12.68 0.90
N GLU A 151 18.67 -12.04 1.44
CA GLU A 151 18.85 -11.87 2.89
C GLU A 151 17.75 -10.98 3.48
N PHE A 152 17.50 -9.83 2.84
CA PHE A 152 16.38 -8.97 3.20
C PHE A 152 15.06 -9.73 3.09
N ALA A 153 14.79 -10.35 1.93
CA ALA A 153 13.53 -11.05 1.68
C ALA A 153 13.31 -12.20 2.66
N LYS A 154 14.37 -12.92 3.07
CA LYS A 154 14.27 -14.00 4.07
C LYS A 154 13.86 -13.46 5.43
N MET A 155 14.53 -12.43 5.94
CA MET A 155 14.17 -11.81 7.22
C MET A 155 12.79 -11.14 7.15
N GLY A 156 12.57 -10.35 6.10
CA GLY A 156 11.32 -9.62 5.86
C GLY A 156 10.13 -10.56 5.72
N THR A 157 10.26 -11.66 4.97
CA THR A 157 9.19 -12.65 4.82
C THR A 157 8.87 -13.37 6.12
N ILE A 158 9.88 -13.77 6.91
CA ILE A 158 9.63 -14.41 8.22
C ILE A 158 8.85 -13.46 9.13
N LEU A 159 9.29 -12.20 9.23
CA LEU A 159 8.59 -11.20 10.03
C LEU A 159 7.19 -10.92 9.48
N ALA A 160 7.04 -10.76 8.17
CA ALA A 160 5.75 -10.52 7.52
C ALA A 160 4.78 -11.66 7.80
N LEU A 161 5.19 -12.92 7.68
CA LEU A 161 4.33 -14.08 7.94
C LEU A 161 3.86 -14.12 9.40
N ILE A 162 4.73 -13.81 10.37
CA ILE A 162 4.35 -13.72 11.78
C ILE A 162 3.31 -12.61 11.98
N HIS A 163 3.55 -11.42 11.44
CA HIS A 163 2.61 -10.31 11.56
C HIS A 163 1.29 -10.62 10.85
N LEU A 164 1.31 -11.16 9.62
CA LEU A 164 0.11 -11.55 8.88
C LEU A 164 -0.69 -12.61 9.62
N ALA A 165 -0.05 -13.58 10.27
CA ALA A 165 -0.73 -14.58 11.07
C ALA A 165 -1.40 -13.97 12.32
N ILE A 166 -0.66 -13.15 13.08
CA ILE A 166 -1.19 -12.47 14.27
C ILE A 166 -2.33 -11.51 13.88
N GLY A 167 -2.12 -10.72 12.84
CA GLY A 167 -3.09 -9.76 12.34
C GLY A 167 -4.34 -10.42 11.76
N SER A 168 -4.19 -11.54 11.05
CA SER A 168 -5.34 -12.34 10.60
C SER A 168 -6.16 -12.81 11.80
N GLY A 169 -5.52 -13.38 12.83
CA GLY A 169 -6.20 -13.81 14.05
C GLY A 169 -6.91 -12.67 14.77
N TRP A 170 -6.24 -11.52 14.92
CA TRP A 170 -6.82 -10.32 15.52
C TRP A 170 -8.02 -9.79 14.71
N LEU A 171 -7.90 -9.68 13.40
CA LEU A 171 -8.98 -9.19 12.53
C LEU A 171 -10.17 -10.14 12.51
N LEU A 172 -9.93 -11.46 12.56
CA LEU A 172 -11.00 -12.44 12.70
C LEU A 172 -11.73 -12.31 14.03
N LEU A 173 -11.00 -12.07 15.13
CA LEU A 173 -11.60 -11.79 16.44
C LEU A 173 -12.45 -10.52 16.40
N VAL A 174 -11.91 -9.43 15.84
CA VAL A 174 -12.65 -8.16 15.70
C VAL A 174 -13.89 -8.36 14.82
N ASN A 175 -13.77 -9.09 13.72
CA ASN A 175 -14.89 -9.41 12.85
C ASN A 175 -15.97 -10.19 13.60
N PHE A 176 -15.60 -11.18 14.42
CA PHE A 176 -16.54 -11.92 15.25
C PHE A 176 -17.24 -11.05 16.30
N LEU A 177 -16.54 -10.07 16.88
CA LEU A 177 -17.12 -9.15 17.87
C LEU A 177 -18.05 -8.10 17.28
N ILE A 178 -17.84 -7.70 16.02
CA ILE A 178 -18.65 -6.68 15.34
C ILE A 178 -19.79 -7.30 14.52
N GLY A 179 -19.56 -8.48 13.94
CA GLY A 179 -20.53 -9.22 13.12
C GLY A 179 -21.40 -10.23 13.89
N GLY A 180 -21.22 -10.34 15.21
CA GLY A 180 -22.05 -11.13 16.12
C GLY A 180 -23.26 -10.37 16.64
#